data_AF-A0A7V9QQG2-F1
#
_entry.id   AF-A0A7V9QQG2-F1
#
_cell.length_a   1.000
_cell.length_b   1.000
_cell.length_c   1.000
_cell.angle_alpha   90.00
_cell.angle_beta   90.00
_cell.angle_gamma   90.00
#
_symmetry.space_group_name_H-M   'P 1'
#
loop_
_entity.id
_entity.type
_entity.pdbx_description
1 polymer ?
#
loop_
_entity_poly.entity_id
_entity_poly.type
_entity_poly.pdbx_seq_one_letter_code
_entity_poly.pdbx_strand_id
1 'polypeptide(L)'
;MIAKDLLDFYTNAPLLELGAEADRIRQQLHPEGVVTYIIDRNINYTNVCVADCGFCAFYRRPKNNEGYTLSFEQIGAKIDEAKELGGVQILIQGGHNPYIPFQWYLDLLQYIKRNHPIHIHGFSPSEVDFFAKLFRMEAVDVIRELKKAGLDSIPGGGGEILVQRVRDIVAPKKAGADRWLEIMELAHQEGMKTSVTMMYGIGESLAERLEHLERVREVQSRTNGFTAFITWPLQPENTPELSHMPKTGAAEYLRTVAISRIVLDNVPNLQASWVTMGMKIGQIALRFGCNDFGSLMIEENVVSAANTAHSTTTEEMERHIIDAGFKVARRRQDYSIIRPAAHAA
;
A
#
# COMPACT_ATOMS: atom_id res chain seq x y z
N MET A 1 -9.14 16.10 24.28
CA MET A 1 -8.04 16.02 25.28
C MET A 1 -6.90 15.10 24.84
N ILE A 2 -7.05 14.28 23.77
CA ILE A 2 -6.13 13.20 23.39
C ILE A 2 -5.00 13.65 22.43
N ALA A 3 -5.24 14.63 21.54
CA ALA A 3 -4.27 14.97 20.48
C ALA A 3 -2.95 15.58 20.99
N LYS A 4 -2.99 16.41 22.04
CA LYS A 4 -1.79 17.05 22.59
C LYS A 4 -0.90 16.06 23.33
N ASP A 5 -1.51 15.15 24.09
CA ASP A 5 -0.79 14.11 24.83
C ASP A 5 -0.23 13.05 23.88
N LEU A 6 -0.96 12.71 22.81
CA LEU A 6 -0.51 11.77 21.79
C LEU A 6 0.65 12.34 20.94
N LEU A 7 0.61 13.63 20.60
CA LEU A 7 1.71 14.28 19.89
C LEU A 7 2.97 14.36 20.76
N ASP A 8 2.83 14.66 22.05
CA ASP A 8 3.94 14.63 22.99
C ASP A 8 4.52 13.21 23.11
N PHE A 9 3.66 12.19 23.24
CA PHE A 9 4.10 10.80 23.28
C PHE A 9 4.82 10.37 21.99
N TYR A 10 4.28 10.74 20.83
CA TYR A 10 4.92 10.48 19.53
C TYR A 10 6.30 11.14 19.46
N THR A 11 6.41 12.39 19.89
CA THR A 11 7.63 13.20 19.74
C THR A 11 8.71 12.82 20.76
N ASN A 12 8.33 12.64 22.02
CA ASN A 12 9.24 12.70 23.16
C ASN A 12 9.43 11.35 23.87
N ALA A 13 8.54 10.38 23.69
CA ALA A 13 8.69 9.08 24.37
C ALA A 13 9.96 8.36 23.92
N PRO A 14 10.67 7.65 24.83
CA PRO A 14 11.73 6.73 24.44
C PRO A 14 11.24 5.71 23.41
N LEU A 15 12.05 5.46 22.38
CA LEU A 15 11.63 4.63 21.22
C LEU A 15 11.16 3.23 21.65
N LEU A 16 11.84 2.61 22.63
CA LEU A 16 11.49 1.28 23.11
C LEU A 16 10.19 1.26 23.92
N GLU A 17 9.84 2.34 24.61
CA GLU A 17 8.56 2.45 25.32
C GLU A 17 7.41 2.57 24.33
N LEU A 18 7.59 3.39 23.28
CA LEU A 18 6.62 3.49 22.19
C LEU A 18 6.45 2.15 21.47
N GLY A 19 7.56 1.46 21.19
CA GLY A 19 7.55 0.13 20.59
C GLY A 19 6.84 -0.90 21.46
N ALA A 20 7.11 -0.91 22.77
CA ALA A 20 6.48 -1.82 23.72
C ALA A 20 4.95 -1.62 23.79
N GLU A 21 4.49 -0.36 23.78
CA GLU A 21 3.05 -0.07 23.77
C GLU A 21 2.38 -0.49 22.46
N ALA A 22 3.03 -0.24 21.32
CA ALA A 22 2.56 -0.73 20.03
C ALA A 22 2.52 -2.27 19.98
N ASP A 23 3.52 -2.95 20.53
CA ASP A 23 3.56 -4.42 20.60
C ASP A 23 2.46 -4.97 21.50
N ARG A 24 2.16 -4.31 22.62
CA ARG A 24 1.05 -4.66 23.52
C ARG A 24 -0.28 -4.64 22.78
N ILE A 25 -0.56 -3.58 22.01
CA ILE A 25 -1.79 -3.47 21.21
C ILE A 25 -1.82 -4.54 20.11
N ARG A 26 -0.68 -4.80 19.44
CA ARG A 26 -0.56 -5.87 18.45
C ARG A 26 -0.85 -7.25 19.06
N GLN A 27 -0.37 -7.52 20.27
CA GLN A 27 -0.67 -8.77 21.00
C GLN A 27 -2.15 -8.87 21.39
N GLN A 28 -2.82 -7.76 21.73
CA GLN A 28 -4.26 -7.76 22.01
C GLN A 28 -5.08 -8.11 20.77
N LEU A 29 -4.70 -7.58 19.60
CA LEU A 29 -5.39 -7.86 18.34
C LEU A 29 -5.03 -9.24 17.76
N HIS A 30 -3.80 -9.72 18.01
CA HIS A 30 -3.25 -10.95 17.44
C HIS A 30 -2.59 -11.84 18.52
N PRO A 31 -3.36 -12.38 19.48
CA PRO A 31 -2.81 -13.11 20.63
C PRO A 31 -2.11 -14.42 20.27
N GLU A 32 -2.43 -14.99 19.09
CA GLU A 32 -1.81 -16.23 18.60
C GLU A 32 -0.35 -16.08 18.18
N GLY A 33 0.13 -14.83 18.06
CA GLY A 33 1.49 -14.52 17.64
C GLY A 33 1.79 -14.94 16.19
N VAL A 34 0.77 -14.94 15.32
CA VAL A 34 0.93 -15.23 13.89
C VAL A 34 1.28 -13.94 13.16
N VAL A 35 2.37 -13.99 12.39
CA VAL A 35 2.75 -12.97 11.42
C VAL A 35 2.57 -13.54 10.03
N THR A 36 1.87 -12.79 9.19
CA THR A 36 1.55 -13.24 7.84
C THR A 36 2.51 -12.68 6.80
N TYR A 37 2.56 -13.33 5.64
CA TYR A 37 3.09 -12.74 4.42
C TYR A 37 2.27 -13.23 3.20
N ILE A 38 2.38 -12.50 2.10
CA ILE A 38 1.74 -12.86 0.82
C ILE A 38 2.80 -13.02 -0.27
N ILE A 39 2.48 -13.77 -1.32
CA ILE A 39 3.25 -13.74 -2.57
C ILE A 39 2.37 -13.03 -3.58
N ASP A 40 2.83 -11.86 -4.02
CA ASP A 40 2.17 -11.03 -5.03
C ASP A 40 3.16 -10.51 -6.06
N ARG A 41 2.63 -9.80 -7.06
CA ARG A 41 3.43 -9.07 -8.02
C ARG A 41 2.84 -7.70 -8.29
N ASN A 42 3.69 -6.68 -8.25
CA ASN A 42 3.34 -5.35 -8.74
C ASN A 42 3.42 -5.34 -10.26
N ILE A 43 2.34 -4.93 -10.91
CA ILE A 43 2.28 -4.77 -12.36
C ILE A 43 1.93 -3.32 -12.65
N ASN A 44 2.94 -2.58 -13.13
CA ASN A 44 2.71 -1.24 -13.63
C ASN A 44 2.30 -1.28 -15.10
N TYR A 45 0.99 -1.23 -15.37
CA TYR A 45 0.47 -1.35 -16.73
C TYR A 45 0.82 -0.17 -17.63
N THR A 46 1.11 1.00 -17.05
CA THR A 46 1.64 2.17 -17.75
C THR A 46 2.42 3.06 -16.78
N ASN A 47 3.50 3.68 -17.27
CA ASN A 47 4.19 4.76 -16.55
C ASN A 47 3.77 6.17 -17.04
N VAL A 48 2.90 6.27 -18.05
CA VAL A 48 2.42 7.56 -18.58
C VAL A 48 1.46 8.20 -17.57
N CYS A 49 1.74 9.42 -17.13
CA CYS A 49 0.97 10.07 -16.06
C CYS A 49 0.87 11.59 -16.25
N VAL A 50 -0.31 12.13 -15.96
CA VAL A 50 -0.55 13.59 -15.91
C VAL A 50 -0.49 14.19 -14.50
N ALA A 51 -0.26 13.37 -13.47
CA ALA A 51 -0.33 13.81 -12.07
C ALA A 51 0.87 14.67 -11.63
N ASP A 52 2.02 14.55 -12.30
CA ASP A 52 3.24 15.32 -12.03
C ASP A 52 3.61 15.41 -10.53
N CYS A 53 3.62 14.28 -9.82
CA CYS A 53 3.97 14.29 -8.39
C CYS A 53 5.46 14.57 -8.17
N GLY A 54 5.79 15.50 -7.27
CA GLY A 54 7.18 15.91 -7.00
C GLY A 54 8.07 14.79 -6.42
N PHE A 55 7.47 13.76 -5.83
CA PHE A 55 8.14 12.60 -5.22
C PHE A 55 8.23 11.37 -6.13
N CYS A 56 7.64 11.37 -7.32
CA CYS A 56 7.52 10.15 -8.13
C CYS A 56 8.60 10.12 -9.22
N ALA A 57 9.60 9.26 -9.07
CA ALA A 57 10.64 9.03 -10.09
C ALA A 57 10.16 8.16 -11.28
N PHE A 58 9.05 7.44 -11.09
CA PHE A 58 8.56 6.44 -12.05
C PHE A 58 7.81 7.04 -13.25
N TYR A 59 7.08 8.15 -13.07
CA TYR A 59 6.17 8.61 -14.10
C TYR A 59 6.89 9.21 -15.31
N ARG A 60 6.22 9.17 -16.45
CA ARG A 60 6.58 9.88 -17.68
C ARG A 60 5.41 10.71 -18.15
N ARG A 61 5.68 11.96 -18.56
CA ARG A 61 4.65 12.83 -19.12
C ARG A 61 4.11 12.25 -20.45
N PRO A 62 2.87 12.57 -20.84
CA PRO A 62 2.36 12.19 -22.15
C PRO A 62 3.32 12.57 -23.29
N LYS A 63 3.50 11.67 -24.26
CA LYS A 63 4.43 11.78 -25.41
C LYS A 63 5.93 11.73 -25.07
N ASN A 64 6.30 11.48 -23.81
CA ASN A 64 7.69 11.15 -23.49
C ASN A 64 8.07 9.80 -24.13
N ASN A 65 9.28 9.70 -24.67
CA ASN A 65 9.79 8.52 -25.39
C ASN A 65 10.01 7.29 -24.49
N GLU A 66 10.14 7.47 -23.18
CA GLU A 66 10.22 6.40 -22.18
C GLU A 66 8.83 5.99 -21.65
N GLY A 67 7.76 6.60 -22.16
CA GLY A 67 6.38 6.25 -21.83
C GLY A 67 5.97 4.91 -22.46
N TYR A 68 5.32 4.04 -21.69
CA TYR A 68 4.81 2.75 -22.17
C TYR A 68 3.41 2.44 -21.66
N THR A 69 2.71 1.54 -22.34
CA THR A 69 1.53 0.82 -21.85
C THR A 69 1.69 -0.64 -22.23
N LEU A 70 1.63 -1.55 -21.26
CA LEU A 70 1.80 -2.98 -21.49
C LEU A 70 0.60 -3.55 -22.26
N SER A 71 0.84 -4.54 -23.12
CA SER A 71 -0.24 -5.31 -23.74
C SER A 71 -0.86 -6.29 -22.73
N PHE A 72 -2.05 -6.81 -23.04
CA PHE A 72 -2.72 -7.80 -22.20
C PHE A 72 -1.89 -9.08 -22.06
N GLU A 73 -1.21 -9.50 -23.12
CA GLU A 73 -0.34 -10.67 -23.15
C GLU A 73 0.90 -10.46 -22.27
N GLN A 74 1.50 -9.26 -22.31
CA GLN A 74 2.63 -8.93 -21.43
C GLN A 74 2.22 -8.94 -19.95
N ILE A 75 1.03 -8.42 -19.64
CA ILE A 75 0.46 -8.48 -18.28
C ILE A 75 0.17 -9.94 -17.90
N GLY A 76 -0.42 -10.73 -18.80
CA GLY A 76 -0.71 -12.15 -18.60
C GLY A 76 0.53 -12.97 -18.28
N ALA A 77 1.60 -12.82 -19.06
CA ALA A 77 2.87 -13.50 -18.81
C ALA A 77 3.44 -13.18 -17.43
N LYS A 78 3.38 -11.92 -17.00
CA LYS A 78 3.80 -11.51 -15.65
C LYS A 78 2.96 -12.16 -14.54
N ILE A 79 1.65 -12.37 -14.78
CA ILE A 79 0.76 -13.05 -13.84
C ILE A 79 1.10 -14.54 -13.75
N ASP A 80 1.38 -15.19 -14.88
CA ASP A 80 1.74 -16.62 -14.90
C ASP A 80 3.06 -16.87 -14.17
N GLU A 81 4.08 -16.05 -14.41
CA GLU A 81 5.34 -16.05 -13.65
C GLU A 81 5.09 -15.92 -12.13
N ALA A 82 4.16 -15.05 -11.72
CA ALA A 82 3.82 -14.89 -10.30
C ALA A 82 3.14 -16.15 -9.73
N LYS A 83 2.23 -16.77 -10.49
CA LYS A 83 1.51 -17.99 -10.08
C LYS A 83 2.45 -19.20 -9.97
N GLU A 84 3.46 -19.30 -10.84
CA GLU A 84 4.50 -20.33 -10.76
C GLU A 84 5.29 -20.26 -9.45
N LEU A 85 5.50 -19.05 -8.91
CA LEU A 85 6.08 -18.81 -7.59
C LEU A 85 5.08 -18.95 -6.43
N GLY A 86 3.86 -19.42 -6.72
CA GLY A 86 2.79 -19.57 -5.74
C GLY A 86 2.06 -18.27 -5.41
N GLY A 87 2.19 -17.23 -6.23
CA GLY A 87 1.48 -15.96 -6.11
C GLY A 87 -0.03 -16.13 -6.16
N VAL A 88 -0.73 -15.41 -5.27
CA VAL A 88 -2.20 -15.48 -5.16
C VAL A 88 -2.89 -14.15 -5.45
N GLN A 89 -2.10 -13.10 -5.67
CA GLN A 89 -2.56 -11.74 -5.90
C GLN A 89 -1.62 -11.05 -6.91
N ILE A 90 -2.19 -10.10 -7.65
CA ILE A 90 -1.42 -9.00 -8.26
C ILE A 90 -1.84 -7.66 -7.67
N LEU A 91 -0.88 -6.73 -7.60
CA LEU A 91 -1.13 -5.31 -7.41
C LEU A 91 -1.01 -4.61 -8.76
N ILE A 92 -2.14 -4.16 -9.33
CA ILE A 92 -2.16 -3.48 -10.62
C ILE A 92 -2.37 -1.97 -10.46
N GLN A 93 -1.36 -1.18 -10.82
CA GLN A 93 -1.35 0.27 -10.63
C GLN A 93 -0.61 0.96 -11.77
N GLY A 94 -1.06 2.13 -12.22
CA GLY A 94 -0.40 2.84 -13.30
C GLY A 94 -0.41 4.34 -13.12
N GLY A 95 0.21 5.02 -14.09
CA GLY A 95 0.05 6.46 -14.20
C GLY A 95 -1.37 6.84 -14.65
N HIS A 96 -1.76 8.09 -14.35
CA HIS A 96 -2.98 8.71 -14.87
C HIS A 96 -2.81 8.97 -16.38
N ASN A 97 -2.94 7.92 -17.19
CA ASN A 97 -2.70 7.96 -18.63
C ASN A 97 -3.98 8.41 -19.38
N PRO A 98 -3.98 9.59 -20.03
CA PRO A 98 -5.17 10.13 -20.69
C PRO A 98 -5.50 9.46 -22.03
N TYR A 99 -4.62 8.58 -22.52
CA TYR A 99 -4.77 7.93 -23.83
C TYR A 99 -5.47 6.57 -23.75
N ILE A 100 -5.65 6.02 -22.55
CA ILE A 100 -6.29 4.71 -22.36
C ILE A 100 -7.80 4.94 -22.16
N PRO A 101 -8.68 4.38 -23.03
CA PRO A 101 -10.12 4.51 -22.85
C PRO A 101 -10.61 3.64 -21.69
N PHE A 102 -11.72 4.02 -21.03
CA PHE A 102 -12.26 3.28 -19.88
C PHE A 102 -12.49 1.79 -20.18
N GLN A 103 -12.99 1.48 -21.38
CA GLN A 103 -13.24 0.11 -21.83
C GLN A 103 -11.99 -0.78 -21.78
N TRP A 104 -10.80 -0.22 -22.05
CA TRP A 104 -9.55 -1.00 -21.99
C TRP A 104 -9.28 -1.55 -20.59
N TYR A 105 -9.61 -0.79 -19.53
CA TYR A 105 -9.45 -1.24 -18.15
C TYR A 105 -10.43 -2.38 -17.82
N LEU A 106 -11.67 -2.29 -18.31
CA LEU A 106 -12.67 -3.34 -18.13
C LEU A 106 -12.26 -4.62 -18.89
N ASP A 107 -11.82 -4.47 -20.13
CA ASP A 107 -11.36 -5.58 -20.97
C ASP A 107 -10.12 -6.25 -20.37
N LEU A 108 -9.21 -5.48 -19.78
CA LEU A 108 -8.04 -6.01 -19.07
C LEU A 108 -8.45 -6.88 -17.88
N LEU A 109 -9.35 -6.38 -17.03
CA LEU A 109 -9.83 -7.14 -15.86
C LEU A 109 -10.50 -8.46 -16.30
N GLN A 110 -11.37 -8.39 -17.32
CA GLN A 110 -12.04 -9.58 -17.87
C GLN A 110 -11.05 -10.55 -18.50
N TYR A 111 -10.05 -10.04 -19.24
CA TYR A 111 -8.97 -10.83 -19.80
C TYR A 111 -8.20 -11.58 -18.70
N ILE A 112 -7.82 -10.89 -17.61
CA ILE A 112 -7.12 -11.52 -16.48
C ILE A 112 -7.99 -12.60 -15.85
N LYS A 113 -9.26 -12.29 -15.53
CA LYS A 113 -10.17 -13.27 -14.92
C LYS A 113 -10.42 -14.49 -15.79
N ARG A 114 -10.47 -14.33 -17.11
CA ARG A 114 -10.70 -15.45 -18.05
C ARG A 114 -9.47 -16.31 -18.26
N ASN A 115 -8.30 -15.69 -18.48
CA ASN A 115 -7.11 -16.41 -18.97
C ASN A 115 -6.08 -16.65 -17.86
N HIS A 116 -6.00 -15.78 -16.86
CA HIS A 116 -5.01 -15.82 -15.77
C HIS A 116 -5.68 -15.60 -14.40
N PRO A 117 -6.63 -16.46 -13.98
CA PRO A 117 -7.43 -16.22 -12.78
C PRO A 117 -6.53 -16.05 -11.54
N ILE A 118 -6.65 -14.88 -10.92
CA ILE A 118 -5.92 -14.44 -9.72
C ILE A 118 -6.72 -13.32 -9.01
N HIS A 119 -6.38 -13.03 -7.75
CA HIS A 119 -6.91 -11.86 -7.04
C HIS A 119 -6.31 -10.57 -7.62
N ILE A 120 -7.15 -9.64 -8.05
CA ILE A 120 -6.77 -8.35 -8.62
C ILE A 120 -6.98 -7.28 -7.54
N HIS A 121 -5.87 -6.90 -6.90
CA HIS A 121 -5.80 -5.72 -6.05
C HIS A 121 -5.37 -4.55 -6.93
N GLY A 122 -6.27 -3.64 -7.29
CA GLY A 122 -5.98 -2.73 -8.40
C GLY A 122 -6.67 -1.40 -8.34
N PHE A 123 -6.08 -0.45 -9.08
CA PHE A 123 -6.56 0.92 -9.25
C PHE A 123 -6.72 1.67 -7.92
N SER A 124 -5.74 2.50 -7.61
CA SER A 124 -5.80 3.37 -6.43
C SER A 124 -7.01 4.31 -6.45
N PRO A 125 -7.43 4.87 -5.30
CA PRO A 125 -8.46 5.92 -5.29
C PRO A 125 -8.11 7.13 -6.15
N SER A 126 -6.80 7.41 -6.30
CA SER A 126 -6.32 8.45 -7.22
C SER A 126 -6.64 8.12 -8.68
N GLU A 127 -6.50 6.87 -9.10
CA GLU A 127 -6.89 6.40 -10.44
C GLU A 127 -8.41 6.40 -10.60
N VAL A 128 -9.18 5.96 -9.60
CA VAL A 128 -10.65 6.01 -9.63
C VAL A 128 -11.16 7.46 -9.79
N ASP A 129 -10.59 8.42 -9.04
CA ASP A 129 -10.92 9.84 -9.20
C ASP A 129 -10.55 10.37 -10.59
N PHE A 130 -9.39 9.95 -11.12
CA PHE A 130 -8.97 10.29 -12.46
C PHE A 130 -9.94 9.75 -13.52
N PHE A 131 -10.37 8.49 -13.40
CA PHE A 131 -11.36 7.88 -14.29
C PHE A 131 -12.70 8.61 -14.22
N ALA A 132 -13.19 8.90 -13.02
CA ALA A 132 -14.44 9.63 -12.80
C ALA A 132 -14.42 10.99 -13.54
N LYS A 133 -13.32 11.74 -13.42
CA LYS A 133 -13.15 13.03 -14.09
C LYS A 133 -12.99 12.90 -15.61
N LEU A 134 -12.10 12.00 -16.06
CA LEU A 134 -11.77 11.86 -17.47
C LEU A 134 -12.96 11.34 -18.29
N PHE A 135 -13.70 10.38 -17.74
CA PHE A 135 -14.83 9.73 -18.42
C PHE A 135 -16.19 10.29 -18.03
N ARG A 136 -16.24 11.32 -17.16
CA ARG A 136 -17.46 11.98 -16.70
C ARG A 136 -18.45 11.00 -16.06
N MET A 137 -17.93 10.18 -15.17
CA MET A 137 -18.67 9.18 -14.41
C MET A 137 -18.64 9.54 -12.92
N GLU A 138 -19.68 9.16 -12.19
CA GLU A 138 -19.60 9.18 -10.73
C GLU A 138 -18.60 8.12 -10.25
N ALA A 139 -17.84 8.43 -9.20
CA ALA A 139 -16.80 7.51 -8.71
C ALA A 139 -17.37 6.15 -8.28
N VAL A 140 -18.59 6.14 -7.72
CA VAL A 140 -19.29 4.90 -7.36
C VAL A 140 -19.59 4.04 -8.59
N ASP A 141 -19.92 4.66 -9.74
CA ASP A 141 -20.21 3.92 -10.97
C ASP A 141 -18.92 3.38 -11.61
N VAL A 142 -17.81 4.14 -11.51
CA VAL A 142 -16.48 3.63 -11.87
C VAL A 142 -16.15 2.38 -11.04
N ILE A 143 -16.32 2.42 -9.72
CA ILE A 143 -16.08 1.29 -8.82
C ILE A 143 -16.95 0.09 -9.22
N ARG A 144 -18.26 0.31 -9.45
CA ARG A 144 -19.20 -0.75 -9.84
C ARG A 144 -18.83 -1.41 -11.16
N GLU A 145 -18.47 -0.63 -12.18
CA GLU A 145 -18.06 -1.19 -13.49
C GLU A 145 -16.74 -1.95 -13.38
N LEU A 146 -15.75 -1.43 -12.64
CA LEU A 146 -14.48 -2.14 -12.38
C LEU A 146 -14.73 -3.45 -11.61
N LYS A 147 -15.54 -3.41 -10.55
CA LYS A 147 -15.92 -4.59 -9.77
C LYS A 147 -16.62 -5.64 -10.64
N LYS A 148 -17.59 -5.22 -11.45
CA LYS A 148 -18.31 -6.08 -12.40
C LYS A 148 -17.38 -6.70 -13.44
N ALA A 149 -16.36 -5.99 -13.89
CA ALA A 149 -15.35 -6.49 -14.81
C ALA A 149 -14.34 -7.46 -14.16
N GLY A 150 -14.27 -7.51 -12.83
CA GLY A 150 -13.45 -8.47 -12.09
C GLY A 150 -12.46 -7.87 -11.10
N LEU A 151 -12.55 -6.58 -10.76
CA LEU A 151 -11.73 -6.02 -9.68
C LEU A 151 -12.17 -6.59 -8.32
N ASP A 152 -11.23 -7.12 -7.53
CA ASP A 152 -11.56 -7.76 -6.24
C ASP A 152 -11.37 -6.81 -5.04
N SER A 153 -10.35 -5.95 -5.06
CA SER A 153 -10.07 -4.98 -3.99
C SER A 153 -9.28 -3.77 -4.49
N ILE A 154 -9.33 -2.66 -3.73
CA ILE A 154 -8.67 -1.39 -4.08
C ILE A 154 -7.47 -1.13 -3.14
N PRO A 155 -6.27 -0.83 -3.66
CA PRO A 155 -5.08 -0.55 -2.85
C PRO A 155 -5.06 0.88 -2.31
N GLY A 156 -4.32 1.08 -1.22
CA GLY A 156 -4.16 2.39 -0.57
C GLY A 156 -3.29 3.42 -1.30
N GLY A 157 -2.85 3.14 -2.54
CA GLY A 157 -1.96 4.03 -3.30
C GLY A 157 -2.53 5.45 -3.51
N GLY A 158 -1.66 6.43 -3.68
CA GLY A 158 -2.05 7.83 -3.93
C GLY A 158 -2.54 8.59 -2.69
N GLY A 159 -2.52 7.95 -1.51
CA GLY A 159 -2.90 8.55 -0.23
C GLY A 159 -1.81 9.45 0.38
N GLU A 160 -0.53 9.06 0.24
CA GLU A 160 0.66 9.73 0.78
C GLU A 160 0.43 10.29 2.19
N ILE A 161 0.16 11.60 2.31
CA ILE A 161 -0.38 12.23 3.51
C ILE A 161 -1.81 12.74 3.21
N LEU A 162 -2.79 12.27 3.98
CA LEU A 162 -4.20 12.64 3.84
C LEU A 162 -4.49 13.94 4.60
N VAL A 163 -3.70 14.98 4.32
CA VAL A 163 -3.86 16.35 4.81
C VAL A 163 -3.73 17.28 3.61
N GLN A 164 -4.75 18.10 3.36
CA GLN A 164 -4.87 18.84 2.09
C GLN A 164 -3.68 19.76 1.82
N ARG A 165 -3.18 20.47 2.84
CA ARG A 165 -1.98 21.33 2.74
C ARG A 165 -0.78 20.58 2.16
N VAL A 166 -0.52 19.37 2.65
CA VAL A 166 0.62 18.56 2.17
C VAL A 166 0.38 18.13 0.73
N ARG A 167 -0.84 17.67 0.40
CA ARG A 167 -1.21 17.23 -0.95
C ARG A 167 -1.09 18.33 -1.99
N ASP A 168 -1.49 19.56 -1.64
CA ASP A 168 -1.38 20.73 -2.51
C ASP A 168 0.07 21.04 -2.90
N ILE A 169 1.03 20.68 -2.05
CA ILE A 169 2.46 20.85 -2.31
C ILE A 169 2.99 19.72 -3.19
N VAL A 170 2.72 18.47 -2.83
CA VAL A 170 3.45 17.30 -3.37
C VAL A 170 2.75 16.58 -4.52
N ALA A 171 1.43 16.72 -4.63
CA ALA A 171 0.61 16.06 -5.64
C ALA A 171 -0.66 16.85 -6.00
N PRO A 172 -0.55 18.12 -6.42
CA PRO A 172 -1.70 19.02 -6.62
C PRO A 172 -2.70 18.55 -7.70
N LYS A 173 -2.29 17.67 -8.61
CA LYS A 173 -3.15 17.15 -9.69
C LYS A 173 -3.81 15.81 -9.37
N LYS A 174 -3.50 15.18 -8.22
CA LYS A 174 -4.20 13.98 -7.74
C LYS A 174 -5.49 14.38 -7.01
N ALA A 175 -6.28 13.39 -6.59
CA ALA A 175 -7.43 13.60 -5.71
C ALA A 175 -7.03 14.39 -4.45
N GLY A 176 -7.93 15.23 -3.91
CA GLY A 176 -7.74 15.83 -2.59
C GLY A 176 -7.82 14.78 -1.46
N ALA A 177 -7.48 15.17 -0.23
CA ALA A 177 -7.48 14.25 0.92
C ALA A 177 -8.89 13.69 1.20
N ASP A 178 -9.89 14.57 1.23
CA ASP A 178 -11.29 14.20 1.48
C ASP A 178 -11.82 13.29 0.37
N ARG A 179 -11.54 13.65 -0.89
CA ARG A 179 -11.95 12.86 -2.06
C ARG A 179 -11.33 11.47 -2.07
N TRP A 180 -10.07 11.35 -1.65
CA TRP A 180 -9.41 10.05 -1.55
C TRP A 180 -10.11 9.15 -0.53
N LEU A 181 -10.46 9.69 0.66
CA LEU A 181 -11.17 8.94 1.70
C LEU A 181 -12.61 8.60 1.28
N GLU A 182 -13.30 9.54 0.62
CA GLU A 182 -14.65 9.33 0.08
C GLU A 182 -14.67 8.12 -0.87
N ILE A 183 -13.70 8.02 -1.79
CA ILE A 183 -13.62 6.89 -2.72
C ILE A 183 -13.41 5.56 -2.00
N MET A 184 -12.61 5.54 -0.93
CA MET A 184 -12.47 4.35 -0.10
C MET A 184 -13.78 3.98 0.61
N GLU A 185 -14.51 4.97 1.15
CA GLU A 185 -15.82 4.75 1.76
C GLU A 185 -16.84 4.20 0.74
N LEU A 186 -16.87 4.76 -0.47
CA LEU A 186 -17.71 4.25 -1.56
C LEU A 186 -17.36 2.80 -1.92
N ALA A 187 -16.08 2.45 -2.00
CA ALA A 187 -15.64 1.08 -2.24
C ALA A 187 -16.13 0.13 -1.13
N HIS A 188 -16.05 0.56 0.13
CA HIS A 188 -16.54 -0.23 1.28
C HIS A 188 -18.06 -0.42 1.25
N GLN A 189 -18.82 0.62 0.87
CA GLN A 189 -20.28 0.55 0.71
C GLN A 189 -20.68 -0.41 -0.43
N GLU A 190 -19.87 -0.50 -1.48
CA GLU A 190 -20.01 -1.50 -2.54
C GLU A 190 -19.48 -2.89 -2.11
N GLY A 191 -19.15 -3.10 -0.83
CA GLY A 191 -18.74 -4.38 -0.26
C GLY A 191 -17.32 -4.80 -0.62
N MET A 192 -16.50 -3.90 -1.18
CA MET A 192 -15.10 -4.17 -1.45
C MET A 192 -14.25 -3.97 -0.20
N LYS A 193 -13.15 -4.72 -0.11
CA LYS A 193 -12.10 -4.49 0.87
C LYS A 193 -11.01 -3.62 0.28
N THR A 194 -10.34 -2.84 1.11
CA THR A 194 -9.24 -1.97 0.66
C THR A 194 -8.06 -2.03 1.62
N SER A 195 -6.91 -1.54 1.17
CA SER A 195 -5.78 -1.20 2.06
C SER A 195 -5.63 0.31 2.12
N VAL A 196 -4.90 0.81 3.10
CA VAL A 196 -4.61 2.24 3.25
C VAL A 196 -3.12 2.43 3.50
N THR A 197 -2.55 3.50 2.95
CA THR A 197 -1.11 3.74 3.04
C THR A 197 -0.75 5.14 3.43
N MET A 198 0.39 5.27 4.12
CA MET A 198 1.00 6.55 4.45
C MET A 198 2.47 6.59 4.03
N MET A 199 2.76 7.26 2.92
CA MET A 199 4.13 7.66 2.59
C MET A 199 4.43 9.01 3.26
N TYR A 200 5.49 9.06 4.06
CA TYR A 200 5.85 10.24 4.84
C TYR A 200 7.28 10.70 4.53
N GLY A 201 7.68 11.85 5.09
CA GLY A 201 8.97 12.48 4.82
C GLY A 201 8.94 13.39 3.59
N ILE A 202 7.76 13.93 3.26
CA ILE A 202 7.47 14.71 2.06
C ILE A 202 7.14 16.18 2.38
N GLY A 203 7.49 16.64 3.59
CA GLY A 203 7.27 18.02 4.06
C GLY A 203 6.10 18.20 5.03
N GLU A 204 5.51 17.09 5.48
CA GLU A 204 4.54 17.07 6.57
C GLU A 204 5.20 17.18 7.96
N SER A 205 4.46 17.69 8.92
CA SER A 205 4.80 17.67 10.34
C SER A 205 4.35 16.37 11.02
N LEU A 206 4.88 16.08 12.21
CA LEU A 206 4.43 14.94 13.02
C LEU A 206 2.94 15.03 13.38
N ALA A 207 2.42 16.24 13.59
CA ALA A 207 1.00 16.45 13.84
C ALA A 207 0.14 16.07 12.62
N GLU A 208 0.61 16.31 11.40
CA GLU A 208 -0.10 15.94 10.17
C GLU A 208 -0.01 14.43 9.88
N ARG A 209 1.05 13.75 10.33
CA ARG A 209 1.06 12.28 10.36
C ARG A 209 0.00 11.74 11.31
N LEU A 210 -0.17 12.34 12.49
CA LEU A 210 -1.25 11.97 13.41
C LEU A 210 -2.63 12.27 12.82
N GLU A 211 -2.81 13.43 12.19
CA GLU A 211 -4.06 13.77 11.50
C GLU A 211 -4.40 12.75 10.40
N HIS A 212 -3.42 12.31 9.59
CA HIS A 212 -3.62 11.21 8.64
C HIS A 212 -4.17 9.97 9.36
N LEU A 213 -3.50 9.51 10.42
CA LEU A 213 -3.88 8.30 11.15
C LEU A 213 -5.28 8.42 11.77
N GLU A 214 -5.62 9.57 12.36
CA GLU A 214 -6.95 9.84 12.91
C GLU A 214 -8.03 9.77 11.83
N ARG A 215 -7.81 10.40 10.66
CA ARG A 215 -8.75 10.35 9.53
C ARG A 215 -8.96 8.92 9.01
N VAL A 216 -7.90 8.12 8.96
CA VAL A 216 -7.98 6.69 8.61
C VAL A 216 -8.79 5.93 9.65
N ARG A 217 -8.51 6.14 10.94
CA ARG A 217 -9.25 5.52 12.05
C ARG A 217 -10.74 5.85 11.99
N GLU A 218 -11.11 7.08 11.66
CA GLU A 218 -12.50 7.51 11.53
C GLU A 218 -13.23 6.81 10.40
N VAL A 219 -12.64 6.72 9.21
CA VAL A 219 -13.21 5.94 8.09
C VAL A 219 -13.36 4.48 8.46
N GLN A 220 -12.34 3.91 9.13
CA GLN A 220 -12.38 2.52 9.56
C GLN A 220 -13.52 2.27 10.57
N SER A 221 -13.75 3.19 11.51
CA SER A 221 -14.87 3.11 12.46
C SER A 221 -16.24 3.16 11.77
N ARG A 222 -16.36 3.91 10.66
CA ARG A 222 -17.62 3.99 9.90
C ARG A 222 -17.88 2.77 9.03
N THR A 223 -16.84 2.21 8.43
CA THR A 223 -16.98 1.28 7.29
C THR A 223 -16.38 -0.11 7.51
N ASN A 224 -15.40 -0.24 8.42
CA ASN A 224 -14.67 -1.47 8.70
C ASN A 224 -14.14 -2.19 7.43
N GLY A 225 -13.72 -1.38 6.45
CA GLY A 225 -13.36 -1.85 5.11
C GLY A 225 -11.86 -2.00 4.87
N PHE A 226 -11.02 -1.31 5.65
CA PHE A 226 -9.57 -1.46 5.55
C PHE A 226 -9.13 -2.79 6.14
N THR A 227 -8.38 -3.58 5.36
CA THR A 227 -7.76 -4.82 5.82
C THR A 227 -6.38 -4.59 6.38
N ALA A 228 -5.66 -3.58 5.89
CA ALA A 228 -4.29 -3.29 6.28
C ALA A 228 -3.92 -1.82 6.17
N PHE A 229 -3.03 -1.38 7.05
CA PHE A 229 -2.30 -0.12 6.94
C PHE A 229 -0.82 -0.39 6.67
N ILE A 230 -0.25 0.37 5.73
CA ILE A 230 1.16 0.26 5.34
C ILE A 230 1.78 1.65 5.34
N THR A 231 2.90 1.85 6.05
CA THR A 231 3.61 3.13 6.07
C THR A 231 5.08 2.96 5.74
N TRP A 232 5.62 3.90 4.97
CA TRP A 232 7.01 3.90 4.54
C TRP A 232 7.53 5.32 4.35
N PRO A 233 8.84 5.55 4.52
CA PRO A 233 9.42 6.85 4.22
C PRO A 233 9.64 7.04 2.73
N LEU A 234 9.62 8.32 2.31
CA LEU A 234 10.14 8.78 1.03
C LEU A 234 11.54 8.18 0.79
N GLN A 235 11.75 7.64 -0.41
CA GLN A 235 13.08 7.42 -0.98
C GLN A 235 13.39 8.65 -1.86
N PRO A 236 14.18 9.61 -1.38
CA PRO A 236 14.33 10.92 -2.04
C PRO A 236 15.13 10.82 -3.34
N GLU A 237 16.00 9.82 -3.48
CA GLU A 237 16.88 9.70 -4.63
C GLU A 237 16.10 9.65 -5.96
N ASN A 238 16.58 10.38 -6.97
CA ASN A 238 15.96 10.52 -8.31
C ASN A 238 14.53 11.10 -8.33
N THR A 239 14.00 11.61 -7.22
CA THR A 239 12.70 12.27 -7.23
C THR A 239 12.80 13.68 -7.84
N PRO A 240 11.81 14.10 -8.67
CA PRO A 240 11.90 15.37 -9.41
C PRO A 240 12.07 16.61 -8.53
N GLU A 241 11.37 16.68 -7.40
CA GLU A 241 11.32 17.88 -6.56
C GLU A 241 11.79 17.62 -5.13
N LEU A 242 11.81 16.36 -4.66
CA LEU A 242 12.13 16.01 -3.27
C LEU A 242 13.49 15.34 -3.07
N SER A 243 14.37 15.38 -4.07
CA SER A 243 15.71 14.76 -3.97
C SER A 243 16.64 15.39 -2.95
N HIS A 244 16.30 16.60 -2.48
CA HIS A 244 17.00 17.30 -1.41
C HIS A 244 16.53 16.89 0.00
N MET A 245 15.45 16.13 0.12
CA MET A 245 14.91 15.71 1.42
C MET A 245 15.84 14.67 2.07
N PRO A 246 16.02 14.71 3.40
CA PRO A 246 16.84 13.73 4.09
C PRO A 246 16.19 12.35 4.06
N LYS A 247 17.01 11.31 3.87
CA LYS A 247 16.56 9.92 3.98
C LYS A 247 16.20 9.60 5.42
N THR A 248 15.01 9.06 5.65
CA THR A 248 14.58 8.62 6.98
C THR A 248 15.38 7.42 7.47
N GLY A 249 15.90 7.52 8.70
CA GLY A 249 16.59 6.41 9.38
C GLY A 249 15.64 5.43 10.08
N ALA A 250 16.19 4.28 10.50
CA ALA A 250 15.42 3.22 11.15
C ALA A 250 14.66 3.66 12.41
N ALA A 251 15.25 4.53 13.24
CA ALA A 251 14.61 4.98 14.48
C ALA A 251 13.31 5.76 14.24
N GLU A 252 13.29 6.66 13.27
CA GLU A 252 12.08 7.43 12.92
C GLU A 252 11.03 6.53 12.24
N TYR A 253 11.44 5.58 11.41
CA TYR A 253 10.54 4.58 10.84
C TYR A 253 9.86 3.74 11.92
N LEU A 254 10.64 3.13 12.83
CA LEU A 254 10.10 2.32 13.91
C LEU A 254 9.16 3.14 14.82
N ARG A 255 9.49 4.41 15.06
CA ARG A 255 8.63 5.35 15.80
C ARG A 255 7.30 5.59 15.07
N THR A 256 7.35 5.81 13.76
CA THR A 256 6.17 6.07 12.93
C THR A 256 5.27 4.85 12.80
N VAL A 257 5.84 3.64 12.69
CA VAL A 257 5.07 2.39 12.73
C VAL A 257 4.42 2.18 14.09
N ALA A 258 5.15 2.39 15.18
CA ALA A 258 4.62 2.19 16.53
C ALA A 258 3.45 3.13 16.84
N ILE A 259 3.59 4.44 16.55
CA ILE A 259 2.48 5.37 16.73
C ILE A 259 1.29 5.02 15.82
N SER A 260 1.55 4.52 14.61
CA SER A 260 0.48 4.07 13.71
C SER A 260 -0.32 2.92 14.34
N ARG A 261 0.32 1.94 14.98
CA ARG A 261 -0.41 0.86 15.69
C ARG A 261 -1.20 1.40 16.88
N ILE A 262 -0.64 2.36 17.62
CA ILE A 262 -1.30 2.95 18.78
C ILE A 262 -2.57 3.72 18.39
N VAL A 263 -2.52 4.46 17.28
CA VAL A 263 -3.69 5.21 16.79
C VAL A 263 -4.67 4.31 16.05
N LEU A 264 -4.18 3.41 15.20
CA LEU A 264 -4.99 2.49 14.39
C LEU A 264 -5.25 1.18 15.13
N ASP A 265 -5.86 1.29 16.30
CA ASP A 265 -6.33 0.14 17.09
C ASP A 265 -7.48 -0.63 16.42
N ASN A 266 -8.15 -0.02 15.43
CA ASN A 266 -9.27 -0.57 14.68
C ASN A 266 -8.92 -1.02 13.25
N VAL A 267 -7.67 -0.83 12.80
CA VAL A 267 -7.17 -1.43 11.55
C VAL A 267 -6.46 -2.73 11.91
N PRO A 268 -6.95 -3.91 11.47
CA PRO A 268 -6.47 -5.18 11.99
C PRO A 268 -4.97 -5.38 11.75
N ASN A 269 -4.50 -5.08 10.54
CA ASN A 269 -3.16 -5.46 10.12
C ASN A 269 -2.26 -4.28 9.81
N LEU A 270 -1.04 -4.30 10.33
CA LEU A 270 0.02 -3.36 9.99
C LEU A 270 1.17 -4.12 9.31
N GLN A 271 1.54 -3.65 8.13
CA GLN A 271 2.59 -4.25 7.30
C GLN A 271 3.95 -3.59 7.54
N ALA A 272 4.98 -4.40 7.73
CA ALA A 272 6.37 -3.94 7.78
C ALA A 272 6.88 -3.57 6.38
N SER A 273 7.44 -2.36 6.23
CA SER A 273 8.05 -1.87 4.99
C SER A 273 9.52 -2.28 4.87
N TRP A 274 9.81 -3.57 4.81
CA TRP A 274 11.19 -4.06 4.62
C TRP A 274 11.75 -3.69 3.24
N VAL A 275 10.91 -3.40 2.26
CA VAL A 275 11.34 -3.04 0.90
C VAL A 275 12.01 -1.67 0.86
N THR A 276 11.62 -0.76 1.76
CA THR A 276 12.28 0.54 1.91
C THR A 276 13.33 0.54 3.01
N MET A 277 13.16 -0.28 4.06
CA MET A 277 14.00 -0.23 5.27
C MET A 277 15.00 -1.39 5.42
N GLY A 278 14.89 -2.42 4.58
CA GLY A 278 15.65 -3.67 4.67
C GLY A 278 15.04 -4.69 5.64
N MET A 279 15.38 -5.96 5.43
CA MET A 279 14.83 -7.12 6.17
C MET A 279 15.05 -7.05 7.68
N LYS A 280 16.22 -6.58 8.13
CA LYS A 280 16.53 -6.44 9.57
C LYS A 280 15.61 -5.45 10.26
N ILE A 281 15.32 -4.32 9.61
CA ILE A 281 14.41 -3.32 10.17
C ILE A 281 12.96 -3.80 10.09
N GLY A 282 12.59 -4.50 9.01
CA GLY A 282 11.31 -5.18 8.90
C GLY A 282 11.08 -6.18 10.05
N GLN A 283 12.09 -6.98 10.36
CA GLN A 283 12.07 -7.93 11.49
C GLN A 283 11.85 -7.23 12.82
N ILE A 284 12.57 -6.14 13.09
CA ILE A 284 12.38 -5.35 14.31
C ILE A 284 10.97 -4.75 14.36
N ALA A 285 10.42 -4.29 13.24
CA ALA A 285 9.09 -3.68 13.18
C ALA A 285 7.95 -4.60 13.66
N LEU A 286 8.13 -5.93 13.63
CA LEU A 286 7.19 -6.89 14.21
C LEU A 286 7.02 -6.73 15.74
N ARG A 287 8.02 -6.16 16.42
CA ARG A 287 7.99 -5.78 17.84
C ARG A 287 7.65 -4.31 18.07
N PHE A 288 7.24 -3.60 17.01
CA PHE A 288 6.79 -2.21 17.03
C PHE A 288 5.37 -2.08 16.48
N GLY A 289 4.59 -3.17 16.51
CA GLY A 289 3.15 -3.14 16.19
C GLY A 289 2.75 -3.77 14.86
N CYS A 290 3.69 -4.16 14.00
CA CYS A 290 3.39 -4.91 12.78
C CYS A 290 3.03 -6.37 13.07
N ASN A 291 2.13 -6.92 12.27
CA ASN A 291 1.75 -8.34 12.27
C ASN A 291 1.71 -8.93 10.85
N ASP A 292 2.14 -8.16 9.85
CA ASP A 292 2.25 -8.58 8.47
C ASP A 292 3.65 -8.21 7.94
N PHE A 293 4.32 -9.17 7.33
CA PHE A 293 5.66 -9.02 6.77
C PHE A 293 5.63 -8.66 5.27
N GLY A 294 4.46 -8.29 4.77
CA GLY A 294 4.26 -7.82 3.42
C GLY A 294 4.37 -8.91 2.36
N SER A 295 4.73 -8.50 1.16
CA SER A 295 4.77 -9.39 0.01
C SER A 295 6.19 -9.72 -0.42
N LEU A 296 6.42 -10.95 -0.83
CA LEU A 296 7.55 -11.29 -1.70
C LEU A 296 7.40 -10.54 -3.03
N MET A 297 8.02 -9.37 -3.15
CA MET A 297 7.97 -8.60 -4.39
C MET A 297 8.91 -9.19 -5.44
N ILE A 298 8.31 -9.91 -6.39
CA ILE A 298 8.98 -10.49 -7.57
C ILE A 298 9.50 -9.40 -8.51
N GLU A 299 8.81 -8.25 -8.55
CA GLU A 299 9.16 -7.08 -9.34
C GLU A 299 8.72 -5.82 -8.58
N GLU A 300 9.63 -4.87 -8.35
CA GLU A 300 9.34 -3.58 -7.75
C GLU A 300 9.98 -2.50 -8.65
N ASN A 301 9.16 -1.65 -9.27
CA ASN A 301 9.64 -0.66 -10.24
C ASN A 301 9.60 0.79 -9.71
N VAL A 302 8.84 1.08 -8.65
CA VAL A 302 8.60 2.46 -8.17
C VAL A 302 9.70 2.89 -7.19
N VAL A 303 9.97 2.06 -6.19
CA VAL A 303 11.06 2.22 -5.22
C VAL A 303 12.42 1.98 -5.88
N SER A 304 12.51 1.05 -6.83
CA SER A 304 13.71 0.84 -7.66
C SER A 304 14.03 2.05 -8.54
N ALA A 305 13.03 2.73 -9.10
CA ALA A 305 13.24 3.98 -9.82
C ALA A 305 13.81 5.10 -8.91
N ALA A 306 13.50 5.03 -7.61
CA ALA A 306 14.11 5.86 -6.57
C ALA A 306 15.40 5.25 -5.98
N ASN A 307 16.11 4.42 -6.75
CA ASN A 307 17.41 3.82 -6.41
C ASN A 307 17.43 3.01 -5.10
N THR A 308 16.31 2.38 -4.75
CA THR A 308 16.21 1.51 -3.58
C THR A 308 15.76 0.13 -4.02
N ALA A 309 16.59 -0.88 -3.79
CA ALA A 309 16.31 -2.25 -4.19
C ALA A 309 16.67 -3.21 -3.04
N HIS A 310 15.63 -3.81 -2.45
CA HIS A 310 15.76 -4.93 -1.53
C HIS A 310 14.99 -6.12 -2.11
N SER A 311 15.66 -7.25 -2.30
CA SER A 311 15.05 -8.53 -2.69
C SER A 311 15.26 -9.56 -1.59
N THR A 312 14.43 -10.60 -1.59
CA THR A 312 14.49 -11.69 -0.60
C THR A 312 13.85 -12.96 -1.18
N THR A 313 13.93 -14.07 -0.46
CA THR A 313 13.19 -15.30 -0.75
C THR A 313 12.13 -15.58 0.32
N THR A 314 11.19 -16.48 0.02
CA THR A 314 10.20 -16.93 1.01
C THR A 314 10.85 -17.50 2.26
N GLU A 315 11.92 -18.28 2.10
CA GLU A 315 12.63 -18.92 3.21
C GLU A 315 13.27 -17.87 4.12
N GLU A 316 13.79 -16.78 3.55
CA GLU A 316 14.37 -15.69 4.32
C GLU A 316 13.30 -14.89 5.06
N MET A 317 12.17 -14.56 4.42
CA MET A 317 11.04 -13.92 5.08
C MET A 317 10.55 -14.75 6.27
N GLU A 318 10.33 -16.05 6.06
CA GLU A 318 9.91 -16.98 7.10
C GLU A 318 10.92 -17.05 8.25
N ARG A 319 12.23 -17.15 7.92
CA ARG A 319 13.30 -17.12 8.92
C ARG A 319 13.27 -15.86 9.77
N HIS A 320 13.16 -14.67 9.16
CA HIS A 320 13.10 -13.42 9.92
C HIS A 320 11.89 -13.35 10.86
N ILE A 321 10.73 -13.86 10.42
CA ILE A 321 9.52 -13.93 11.24
C ILE A 321 9.73 -14.87 12.43
N ILE A 322 10.27 -16.07 12.19
CA ILE A 322 10.54 -17.08 13.22
C ILE A 322 11.58 -16.59 14.23
N ASP A 323 12.68 -16.01 13.74
CA ASP A 323 13.76 -15.47 14.58
C ASP A 323 13.29 -14.28 15.44
N ALA A 324 12.25 -13.57 15.02
CA ALA A 324 11.59 -12.53 15.84
C ALA A 324 10.65 -13.11 16.92
N GLY A 325 10.47 -14.43 16.97
CA GLY A 325 9.67 -15.15 17.94
C GLY A 325 8.18 -15.27 17.56
N PHE A 326 7.86 -15.30 16.26
CA PHE A 326 6.48 -15.42 15.77
C PHE A 326 6.24 -16.72 15.01
N LYS A 327 4.97 -17.12 14.95
CA LYS A 327 4.51 -18.17 14.03
C LYS A 327 4.33 -17.53 12.66
N VAL A 328 4.80 -18.18 11.60
CA VAL A 328 4.63 -17.68 10.24
C VAL A 328 3.44 -18.33 9.54
N ALA A 329 2.72 -17.58 8.71
CA ALA A 329 1.66 -18.11 7.87
C ALA A 329 1.53 -17.35 6.53
N ARG A 330 1.20 -18.08 5.46
CA ARG A 330 0.83 -17.47 4.17
C ARG A 330 -0.62 -17.00 4.22
N ARG A 331 -0.91 -15.85 3.59
CA ARG A 331 -2.27 -15.29 3.53
C ARG A 331 -2.74 -14.95 2.12
N ARG A 332 -4.05 -14.75 1.98
CA ARG A 332 -4.68 -14.04 0.84
C ARG A 332 -4.80 -12.54 1.14
N GLN A 333 -5.39 -11.77 0.21
CA GLN A 333 -5.58 -10.32 0.35
C GLN A 333 -6.43 -9.94 1.58
N ASP A 334 -7.47 -10.72 1.84
CA ASP A 334 -8.41 -10.56 2.95
C ASP A 334 -7.88 -11.09 4.29
N TYR A 335 -6.59 -11.47 4.35
CA TYR A 335 -5.91 -12.07 5.50
C TYR A 335 -6.37 -13.48 5.89
N SER A 336 -7.19 -14.14 5.06
CA SER A 336 -7.45 -15.57 5.23
C SER A 336 -6.16 -16.38 5.05
N ILE A 337 -5.91 -17.32 5.97
CA ILE A 337 -4.68 -18.13 5.97
C ILE A 337 -4.74 -19.20 4.89
N ILE A 338 -3.70 -19.26 4.07
CA ILE A 338 -3.49 -20.33 3.09
C ILE A 338 -2.86 -21.50 3.84
N ARG A 339 -3.66 -22.55 4.05
CA ARG A 339 -3.14 -23.80 4.62
C ARG A 339 -2.22 -24.47 3.59
N PRO A 340 -1.05 -25.00 3.99
CA PRO A 340 -0.27 -25.87 3.12
C PRO A 340 -1.17 -26.99 2.59
N ALA A 341 -1.04 -27.35 1.32
CA ALA A 341 -1.66 -28.57 0.83
C ALA A 341 -1.16 -29.70 1.73
N ALA A 342 -2.08 -30.47 2.33
CA ALA A 342 -1.68 -31.67 3.05
C ALA A 342 -0.86 -32.52 2.08
N HIS A 343 0.43 -32.68 2.35
CA HIS A 343 1.24 -33.60 1.57
C HIS A 343 0.54 -34.95 1.66
N ALA A 344 0.05 -35.46 0.52
CA ALA A 344 -0.36 -36.85 0.41
C ALA A 344 0.89 -37.66 0.75
N ALA A 345 0.83 -38.33 1.90
CA ALA A 345 1.89 -39.19 2.42
C ALA A 345 2.13 -40.39 1.52
#